data_AF-A0A182V6D0-F1
#
_entry.id   AF-A0A182V6D0-F1
#
_cell.length_a   1.000
_cell.length_b   1.000
_cell.length_c   1.000
_cell.angle_alpha   90.00
_cell.angle_beta   90.00
_cell.angle_gamma   90.00
#
_symmetry.space_group_name_H-M   'P 1'
#
loop_
_entity.id
_entity.type
_entity.pdbx_description
1 polymer ?
#
loop_
_entity_poly.entity_id
_entity_poly.type
_entity_poly.pdbx_seq_one_letter_code
_entity_poly.pdbx_strand_id
1 'polypeptide(L)'
;MFKKLLLIVGLVWCLISLGQARKESTVEECEKNIGDSLKDRVCELRQYTPVSSDDMDKHMQCVLEVVGFVDGNGEVKESVLLDLLQRVDSGVNHAANMKKCVTEASTSGSDKKANTFYTCFLGTSSLAAFKNAVDYNELLKAGKMQTSDPFDMNRVAALIKEIDDGLC
;
A
#
# COMPACT_ATOMS: atom_id res chain seq x y z
N MET A 1 -18.23 -7.87 45.62
CA MET A 1 -17.16 -7.05 44.98
C MET A 1 -16.55 -7.69 43.72
N PHE A 2 -16.62 -9.01 43.52
CA PHE A 2 -16.02 -9.69 42.35
C PHE A 2 -16.60 -9.35 40.97
N LYS A 3 -17.89 -8.97 40.88
CA LYS A 3 -18.55 -8.66 39.58
C LYS A 3 -18.08 -7.36 38.92
N LYS A 4 -17.52 -6.40 39.67
CA LYS A 4 -16.99 -5.14 39.10
C LYS A 4 -15.58 -5.28 38.52
N LEU A 5 -14.79 -6.25 38.99
CA LEU A 5 -13.42 -6.47 38.51
C LEU A 5 -13.40 -7.09 37.10
N LEU A 6 -14.33 -8.01 36.81
CA LEU A 6 -14.42 -8.69 35.51
C LEU A 6 -14.82 -7.76 34.36
N LEU A 7 -15.66 -6.75 34.64
CA LEU A 7 -16.07 -5.74 33.65
C LEU A 7 -14.93 -4.81 33.26
N ILE A 8 -14.02 -4.50 34.18
CA ILE A 8 -12.87 -3.61 33.92
C ILE A 8 -11.80 -4.35 33.11
N VAL A 9 -11.56 -5.65 33.38
CA VAL A 9 -10.60 -6.45 32.60
C VAL A 9 -11.09 -6.69 31.16
N GLY A 10 -12.40 -6.88 30.95
CA GLY A 10 -12.98 -7.00 29.59
C GLY A 10 -12.92 -5.69 28.79
N LEU A 11 -13.11 -4.54 29.44
CA LEU A 11 -13.04 -3.23 28.79
C LEU A 11 -11.61 -2.82 28.40
N VAL A 12 -10.60 -3.24 29.16
CA VAL A 12 -9.19 -2.97 28.84
C VAL A 12 -8.70 -3.85 27.69
N TRP A 13 -9.26 -5.06 27.50
CA TRP A 13 -8.86 -5.93 26.39
C TRP A 13 -9.44 -5.52 25.04
N CYS A 14 -10.64 -4.91 25.02
CA CYS A 14 -11.25 -4.35 23.80
C CYS A 14 -10.57 -3.06 23.30
N LEU A 15 -9.70 -2.43 24.09
CA LEU A 15 -8.99 -1.20 23.68
C LEU A 15 -7.65 -1.49 23.01
N ILE A 16 -7.17 -2.74 23.03
CA ILE A 16 -5.91 -3.14 22.37
C ILE A 16 -6.15 -3.50 20.88
N SER A 17 -7.40 -3.59 20.43
CA SER A 17 -7.75 -3.83 19.03
C SER A 17 -7.71 -2.56 18.14
N LEU A 18 -7.45 -1.39 18.70
CA LEU A 18 -7.37 -0.12 17.96
C LEU A 18 -5.90 0.21 17.69
N GLY A 19 -5.37 -0.33 16.60
CA GLY A 19 -4.03 -0.03 16.11
C GLY A 19 -2.98 -1.06 16.50
N GLN A 20 -3.20 -2.33 16.17
CA GLN A 20 -2.04 -3.20 15.97
C GLN A 20 -1.31 -2.68 14.73
N ALA A 21 -0.18 -2.00 14.94
CA ALA A 21 0.78 -1.78 13.86
C ALA A 21 1.01 -3.13 13.17
N ARG A 22 0.79 -3.17 11.85
CA ARG A 22 0.99 -4.39 11.06
C ARG A 22 2.42 -4.87 11.21
N LYS A 23 2.61 -6.19 11.25
CA LYS A 23 3.93 -6.80 11.47
C LYS A 23 4.75 -6.86 10.19
N GLU A 24 4.07 -6.82 9.05
CA GLU A 24 4.66 -6.88 7.72
C GLU A 24 5.58 -5.68 7.49
N SER A 25 6.77 -5.98 7.00
CA SER A 25 7.85 -5.03 6.70
C SER A 25 8.18 -5.00 5.20
N THR A 26 7.69 -5.97 4.43
CA THR A 26 7.88 -6.12 2.98
C THR A 26 6.58 -6.46 2.26
N VAL A 27 6.51 -6.18 0.95
CA VAL A 27 5.35 -6.55 0.12
C VAL A 27 5.19 -8.07 0.04
N GLU A 28 6.30 -8.81 -0.02
CA GLU A 28 6.31 -10.27 0.02
C GLU A 28 5.61 -10.82 1.27
N GLU A 29 5.80 -10.20 2.44
CA GLU A 29 5.09 -10.59 3.67
C GLU A 29 3.59 -10.28 3.59
N CYS A 30 3.20 -9.17 2.96
CA CYS A 30 1.80 -8.83 2.70
C CYS A 30 1.12 -9.84 1.75
N GLU A 31 1.85 -10.33 0.74
CA GLU A 31 1.36 -11.34 -0.21
C GLU A 31 1.28 -12.73 0.43
N LYS A 32 2.26 -13.11 1.27
CA LYS A 32 2.23 -14.37 2.04
C LYS A 32 1.03 -14.46 2.98
N ASN A 33 0.60 -13.32 3.53
CA ASN A 33 -0.55 -13.22 4.43
C ASN A 33 -1.83 -12.77 3.72
N ILE A 34 -1.88 -12.82 2.38
CA ILE A 34 -3.04 -12.38 1.62
C ILE A 34 -4.28 -13.23 1.94
N GLY A 35 -5.45 -12.59 1.90
CA GLY A 35 -6.73 -13.26 2.13
C GLY A 35 -6.99 -14.40 1.14
N ASP A 36 -7.74 -15.41 1.60
CA ASP A 36 -7.97 -16.65 0.84
C ASP A 36 -8.57 -16.40 -0.55
N SER A 37 -9.41 -15.36 -0.70
CA SER A 37 -10.02 -15.04 -2.01
C SER A 37 -9.04 -14.52 -3.06
N LEU A 38 -7.82 -14.18 -2.66
CA LEU A 38 -6.80 -13.58 -3.52
C LEU A 38 -5.53 -14.43 -3.67
N LYS A 39 -5.39 -15.53 -2.92
CA LYS A 39 -4.16 -16.36 -2.90
C LYS A 39 -3.76 -16.86 -4.29
N ASP A 40 -4.72 -17.32 -5.07
CA ASP A 40 -4.48 -17.83 -6.43
C ASP A 40 -4.42 -16.71 -7.49
N ARG A 41 -4.48 -15.44 -7.07
CA ARG A 41 -4.53 -14.26 -7.94
C ARG A 41 -3.34 -13.32 -7.77
N VAL A 42 -2.34 -13.67 -6.95
CA VAL A 42 -1.18 -12.80 -6.68
C VAL A 42 -0.54 -12.28 -7.98
N CYS A 43 -0.36 -13.14 -8.99
CA CYS A 43 0.20 -12.75 -10.28
C CYS A 43 -0.65 -11.72 -11.03
N GLU A 44 -1.98 -11.81 -10.93
CA GLU A 44 -2.90 -10.81 -11.50
C GLU A 44 -2.79 -9.47 -10.77
N LEU A 45 -2.64 -9.52 -9.43
CA LEU A 45 -2.53 -8.34 -8.57
C LEU A 45 -1.22 -7.59 -8.81
N ARG A 46 -0.11 -8.31 -8.99
CA ARG A 46 1.20 -7.72 -9.32
C ARG A 46 1.22 -6.99 -10.67
N GLN A 47 0.24 -7.25 -11.55
CA GLN A 47 0.02 -6.47 -12.78
C GLN A 47 -0.81 -5.19 -12.57
N TYR A 48 -1.09 -4.84 -11.31
CA TYR A 48 -1.90 -3.70 -10.89
C TYR A 48 -3.36 -3.77 -11.34
N THR A 49 -3.95 -4.98 -11.31
CA THR A 49 -5.37 -5.15 -11.62
C THR A 49 -6.22 -4.67 -10.43
N PRO A 50 -7.16 -3.72 -10.61
CA PRO A 50 -8.01 -3.25 -9.52
C PRO A 50 -9.02 -4.33 -9.13
N VAL A 51 -9.13 -4.61 -7.83
CA VAL A 51 -10.08 -5.57 -7.27
C VAL A 51 -10.85 -4.94 -6.12
N SER A 52 -12.18 -5.03 -6.17
CA SER A 52 -13.06 -4.55 -5.11
C SER A 52 -13.48 -5.72 -4.22
N SER A 53 -12.83 -5.90 -3.07
CA SER A 53 -13.18 -6.91 -2.06
C SER A 53 -12.56 -6.55 -0.71
N ASP A 54 -13.13 -7.04 0.39
CA ASP A 54 -12.59 -6.80 1.74
C ASP A 54 -11.17 -7.38 1.93
N ASP A 55 -10.83 -8.47 1.23
CA ASP A 55 -9.47 -9.02 1.25
C ASP A 55 -8.50 -8.11 0.48
N MET A 56 -8.95 -7.48 -0.61
CA MET A 56 -8.13 -6.50 -1.34
C MET A 56 -7.99 -5.20 -0.56
N ASP A 57 -9.03 -4.78 0.16
CA ASP A 57 -8.97 -3.62 1.06
C ASP A 57 -7.87 -3.81 2.12
N LYS A 58 -7.84 -4.99 2.76
CA LYS A 58 -6.78 -5.34 3.71
C LYS A 58 -5.43 -5.47 3.05
N HIS A 59 -5.33 -6.11 1.88
CA HIS A 59 -4.06 -6.30 1.18
C HIS A 59 -3.45 -4.97 0.76
N MET A 60 -4.23 -4.07 0.15
CA MET A 60 -3.72 -2.77 -0.27
C MET A 60 -3.37 -1.85 0.89
N GLN A 61 -4.09 -1.92 2.00
CA GLN A 61 -3.63 -1.27 3.23
C GLN A 61 -2.23 -1.78 3.64
N CYS A 62 -1.96 -3.09 3.53
CA CYS A 62 -0.64 -3.66 3.83
C CYS A 62 0.44 -3.06 2.92
N VAL A 63 0.23 -3.20 1.61
CA VAL A 63 1.21 -2.86 0.59
C VAL A 63 1.53 -1.37 0.65
N LEU A 64 0.51 -0.51 0.65
CA LEU A 64 0.71 0.94 0.67
C LEU A 64 1.32 1.44 1.98
N GLU A 65 1.07 0.76 3.10
CA GLU A 65 1.70 1.10 4.38
C GLU A 65 3.18 0.70 4.37
N VAL A 66 3.51 -0.51 3.92
CA VAL A 66 4.88 -1.02 3.78
C VAL A 66 5.71 -0.12 2.86
N VAL A 67 5.19 0.20 1.67
CA VAL A 67 5.89 1.10 0.72
C VAL A 67 5.87 2.56 1.18
N GLY A 68 5.18 2.87 2.28
CA GLY A 68 5.23 4.15 2.96
C GLY A 68 4.36 5.24 2.35
N PHE A 69 3.34 4.88 1.57
CA PHE A 69 2.42 5.83 0.92
C PHE A 69 1.18 6.12 1.75
N VAL A 70 0.81 5.23 2.67
CA VAL A 70 -0.24 5.50 3.66
C VAL A 70 0.26 5.30 5.08
N ASP A 71 -0.53 5.75 6.06
CA ASP A 71 -0.41 5.38 7.47
C ASP A 71 -1.33 4.20 7.84
N GLY A 72 -1.32 3.79 9.11
CA GLY A 72 -2.13 2.67 9.61
C GLY A 72 -3.65 2.88 9.56
N ASN A 73 -4.12 4.09 9.28
CA ASN A 73 -5.55 4.41 9.06
C ASN A 73 -5.88 4.54 7.55
N GLY A 74 -4.91 4.27 6.68
CA GLY A 74 -5.03 4.43 5.24
C GLY A 74 -4.93 5.88 4.76
N GLU A 75 -4.53 6.82 5.62
CA GLU A 75 -4.34 8.21 5.20
C GLU A 75 -3.09 8.34 4.33
N VAL A 76 -3.22 9.03 3.20
CA VAL A 76 -2.13 9.17 2.23
C VAL A 76 -1.09 10.15 2.74
N LYS A 77 0.19 9.75 2.67
CA LYS A 77 1.34 10.61 2.94
C LYS A 77 1.66 11.42 1.69
N GLU A 78 0.81 12.41 1.41
CA GLU A 78 0.80 13.15 0.13
C GLU A 78 2.16 13.67 -0.30
N SER A 79 2.93 14.33 0.60
CA SER A 79 4.22 14.91 0.20
C SER A 79 5.23 13.84 -0.23
N VAL A 80 5.27 12.70 0.47
CA VAL A 80 6.19 11.60 0.18
C VAL A 80 5.92 11.04 -1.20
N LEU A 81 4.66 10.75 -1.50
CA LEU A 81 4.28 10.19 -2.78
C LEU A 81 4.40 11.23 -3.91
N LEU A 82 4.02 12.50 -3.68
CA LEU A 82 4.14 13.55 -4.69
C LEU A 82 5.59 13.81 -5.11
N ASP A 83 6.52 13.86 -4.16
CA ASP A 83 7.95 14.03 -4.44
C ASP A 83 8.51 12.88 -5.29
N LEU A 84 8.10 11.65 -5.00
CA LEU A 84 8.49 10.47 -5.76
C LEU A 84 7.89 10.45 -7.17
N LEU A 85 6.61 10.79 -7.31
CA LEU A 85 5.96 10.88 -8.61
C LEU A 85 6.67 11.91 -9.49
N GLN A 86 6.94 13.11 -8.94
CA GLN A 86 7.64 14.18 -9.65
C GLN A 86 9.08 13.80 -10.06
N ARG A 87 9.74 12.95 -9.27
CA ARG A 87 11.05 12.39 -9.59
C ARG A 87 10.98 11.39 -10.74
N VAL A 88 9.94 10.56 -10.79
CA VAL A 88 9.74 9.55 -11.83
C VAL A 88 9.33 10.20 -13.15
N ASP A 89 8.37 11.13 -13.11
CA ASP A 89 7.86 11.85 -14.27
C ASP A 89 7.52 13.28 -13.86
N SER A 90 8.22 14.26 -14.45
CA SER A 90 7.95 15.67 -14.16
C SER A 90 6.94 16.32 -15.10
N GLY A 91 6.49 15.60 -16.13
CA GLY A 91 5.61 16.10 -17.18
C GLY A 91 4.12 16.00 -16.86
N VAL A 92 3.75 15.29 -15.79
CA VAL A 92 2.36 15.07 -15.38
C VAL A 92 1.98 15.95 -14.20
N ASN A 93 0.75 16.48 -14.20
CA ASN A 93 0.22 17.21 -13.04
C ASN A 93 -0.22 16.23 -11.93
N HIS A 94 0.75 15.68 -11.21
CA HIS A 94 0.52 14.72 -10.15
C HIS A 94 -0.29 15.28 -8.98
N ALA A 95 -0.15 16.57 -8.67
CA ALA A 95 -0.86 17.22 -7.57
C ALA A 95 -2.38 17.22 -7.78
N ALA A 96 -2.85 17.45 -9.01
CA ALA A 96 -4.29 17.40 -9.32
C ALA A 96 -4.86 15.98 -9.15
N ASN A 97 -4.13 14.96 -9.60
CA ASN A 97 -4.50 13.55 -9.44
C ASN A 97 -4.48 13.12 -7.97
N MET A 98 -3.45 13.54 -7.22
CA MET A 98 -3.35 13.32 -5.77
C MET A 98 -4.58 13.88 -5.05
N LYS A 99 -4.88 15.17 -5.25
CA LYS A 99 -6.03 15.81 -4.61
C LYS A 99 -7.34 15.09 -4.91
N LYS A 100 -7.55 14.69 -6.17
CA LYS A 100 -8.74 13.94 -6.59
C LYS A 100 -8.85 12.63 -5.79
N CYS A 101 -7.81 11.81 -5.81
CA CYS A 101 -7.87 10.47 -5.21
C CYS A 101 -7.84 10.47 -3.68
N VAL A 102 -7.16 11.43 -3.06
CA VAL A 102 -7.24 11.66 -1.60
C VAL A 102 -8.65 12.06 -1.20
N THR A 103 -9.28 12.96 -1.96
CA THR A 103 -10.68 13.37 -1.69
C THR A 103 -11.61 12.18 -1.80
N GLU A 104 -11.49 11.36 -2.84
CA GLU A 104 -12.30 10.15 -3.03
C GLU A 104 -12.11 9.16 -1.87
N ALA A 105 -10.86 8.86 -1.51
CA ALA A 105 -10.53 7.98 -0.40
C ALA A 105 -11.03 8.51 0.96
N SER A 106 -11.03 9.83 1.18
CA SER A 106 -11.52 10.45 2.42
C SER A 106 -13.02 10.20 2.69
N THR A 107 -13.79 9.88 1.65
CA THR A 107 -15.22 9.54 1.78
C THR A 107 -15.47 8.07 2.09
N SER A 108 -14.42 7.24 2.04
CA SER A 108 -14.46 5.81 2.34
C SER A 108 -14.23 5.55 3.83
N GLY A 109 -14.68 4.38 4.31
CA GLY A 109 -14.29 3.86 5.61
C GLY A 109 -12.77 3.69 5.72
N SER A 110 -12.22 3.81 6.93
CA SER A 110 -10.77 3.70 7.17
C SER A 110 -10.19 2.35 6.70
N ASP A 111 -10.99 1.30 6.75
CA ASP A 111 -10.67 -0.04 6.27
C ASP A 111 -10.55 -0.14 4.74
N LYS A 112 -11.14 0.80 3.99
CA LYS A 112 -11.18 0.82 2.51
C LYS A 112 -10.33 1.91 1.89
N LYS A 113 -9.98 2.92 2.69
CA LYS A 113 -9.34 4.16 2.23
C LYS A 113 -8.13 3.92 1.34
N ALA A 114 -7.22 3.03 1.74
CA ALA A 114 -6.03 2.70 0.96
C ALA A 114 -6.36 2.10 -0.43
N ASN A 115 -7.30 1.15 -0.50
CA ASN A 115 -7.69 0.53 -1.77
C ASN A 115 -8.50 1.49 -2.66
N THR A 116 -9.35 2.35 -2.07
CA THR A 116 -10.03 3.42 -2.80
C THR A 116 -9.02 4.38 -3.43
N PHE A 117 -8.02 4.81 -2.65
CA PHE A 117 -6.94 5.66 -3.16
C PHE A 117 -6.18 4.98 -4.30
N TYR A 118 -5.73 3.75 -4.08
CA TYR A 118 -5.03 2.93 -5.06
C TYR A 118 -5.82 2.83 -6.37
N THR A 119 -7.07 2.37 -6.29
CA THR A 119 -7.94 2.17 -7.45
C THR A 119 -8.20 3.47 -8.20
N CYS A 120 -8.46 4.57 -7.48
CA CYS A 120 -8.59 5.88 -8.11
C CYS A 120 -7.32 6.26 -8.88
N PHE A 121 -6.15 6.09 -8.25
CA PHE A 121 -4.88 6.52 -8.83
C PHE A 121 -4.53 5.75 -10.10
N LEU A 122 -4.91 4.46 -10.15
CA LEU A 122 -4.76 3.63 -11.36
C LEU A 122 -5.55 4.18 -12.57
N GLY A 123 -6.62 4.93 -12.32
CA GLY A 123 -7.43 5.57 -13.36
C GLY A 123 -6.96 6.97 -13.78
N THR A 124 -5.77 7.40 -13.36
CA THR A 124 -5.27 8.77 -13.63
C THR A 124 -4.13 8.80 -14.65
N SER A 125 -3.79 10.00 -15.12
CA SER A 125 -2.58 10.21 -15.92
C SER A 125 -1.27 9.97 -15.14
N SER A 126 -1.33 9.83 -13.81
CA SER A 126 -0.17 9.49 -12.97
C SER A 126 0.10 7.97 -12.91
N LEU A 127 -0.70 7.12 -13.56
CA LEU A 127 -0.63 5.66 -13.44
C LEU A 127 0.79 5.11 -13.60
N ALA A 128 1.48 5.47 -14.69
CA ALA A 128 2.82 4.94 -14.96
C ALA A 128 3.82 5.34 -13.87
N ALA A 129 3.81 6.61 -13.46
CA ALA A 129 4.66 7.10 -12.37
C ALA A 129 4.33 6.44 -11.02
N PHE A 130 3.05 6.13 -10.78
CA PHE A 130 2.61 5.46 -9.57
C PHE A 130 3.10 4.03 -9.46
N LYS A 131 2.97 3.22 -10.53
CA LYS A 131 3.51 1.86 -10.57
C LYS A 131 5.01 1.87 -10.27
N ASN A 132 5.74 2.72 -10.99
CA ASN A 132 7.17 2.91 -10.79
C ASN A 132 7.55 3.31 -9.35
N ALA A 133 6.75 4.17 -8.71
CA ALA A 133 6.97 4.59 -7.33
C ALA A 133 6.73 3.46 -6.32
N VAL A 134 5.66 2.66 -6.52
CA VAL A 134 5.37 1.47 -5.71
C VAL A 134 6.51 0.46 -5.86
N ASP A 135 6.86 0.10 -7.09
CA ASP A 135 7.93 -0.84 -7.44
C ASP A 135 9.28 -0.43 -6.83
N TYR A 136 9.66 0.84 -6.99
CA TYR A 136 10.90 1.36 -6.41
C TYR A 136 10.92 1.23 -4.89
N ASN A 137 9.83 1.61 -4.21
CA ASN A 137 9.76 1.52 -2.76
C ASN A 137 9.63 0.07 -2.26
N GLU A 138 9.01 -0.84 -3.01
CA GLU A 138 9.03 -2.28 -2.73
C GLU A 138 10.47 -2.79 -2.67
N LEU A 139 11.30 -2.46 -3.68
CA LEU A 139 12.70 -2.85 -3.72
C LEU A 139 13.53 -2.27 -2.57
N LEU A 140 13.28 -1.00 -2.20
CA LEU A 140 13.93 -0.39 -1.03
C LEU A 140 13.57 -1.13 0.26
N LYS A 141 12.29 -1.50 0.44
CA LYS A 141 11.82 -2.20 1.64
C LYS A 141 12.32 -3.64 1.70
N ALA A 142 12.44 -4.30 0.55
CA ALA A 142 13.05 -5.62 0.43
C ALA A 142 14.59 -5.61 0.52
N GLY A 143 15.23 -4.44 0.62
CA GLY A 143 16.69 -4.31 0.66
C GLY A 143 17.38 -4.68 -0.66
N LYS A 144 16.64 -4.75 -1.77
CA LYS A 144 17.14 -5.04 -3.12
C LYS A 144 17.74 -3.80 -3.79
N MET A 145 17.39 -2.61 -3.28
CA MET A 145 17.97 -1.32 -3.65
C MET A 145 18.22 -0.48 -2.40
N GLN A 146 19.12 0.50 -2.52
CA GLN A 146 19.36 1.51 -1.48
C GLN A 146 19.00 2.90 -1.97
N THR A 147 18.61 3.81 -1.08
CA THR A 147 18.28 5.20 -1.45
C THR A 147 19.50 5.98 -1.98
N SER A 148 20.71 5.52 -1.68
CA SER A 148 21.96 6.02 -2.24
C SER A 148 22.26 5.52 -3.65
N ASP A 149 21.56 4.48 -4.12
CA ASP A 149 21.69 4.04 -5.50
C ASP A 149 21.20 5.14 -6.45
N PRO A 150 21.84 5.29 -7.64
CA PRO A 150 21.29 6.12 -8.69
C PRO A 150 19.87 5.67 -9.04
N PHE A 151 18.98 6.65 -9.22
CA PHE A 151 17.62 6.35 -9.66
C PHE A 151 17.63 5.95 -11.13
N ASP A 152 17.29 4.69 -11.38
CA ASP A 152 17.27 4.09 -12.71
C ASP A 152 16.05 3.17 -12.83
N MET A 153 15.07 3.60 -13.63
CA MET A 153 13.83 2.86 -13.83
C MET A 153 14.03 1.54 -14.61
N ASN A 154 15.08 1.42 -15.42
CA ASN A 154 15.37 0.15 -16.10
C ASN A 154 15.84 -0.89 -15.08
N ARG A 155 16.65 -0.48 -14.11
CA ARG A 155 17.10 -1.35 -13.02
C ARG A 155 15.92 -1.74 -12.12
N VAL A 156 15.03 -0.81 -11.79
CA VAL A 156 13.80 -1.10 -11.02
C VAL A 156 12.97 -2.16 -11.75
N ALA A 157 12.67 -1.95 -13.04
CA ALA A 157 11.87 -2.87 -13.83
C ALA A 157 12.51 -4.27 -13.93
N ALA A 158 13.84 -4.35 -14.08
CA ALA A 158 14.54 -5.64 -14.12
C ALA A 158 14.43 -6.41 -12.78
N LEU A 159 14.62 -5.72 -11.65
CA LEU A 159 14.55 -6.34 -10.32
C LEU A 159 13.12 -6.76 -9.95
N ILE A 160 12.11 -5.95 -10.29
CA ILE A 160 10.70 -6.35 -10.12
C ILE A 160 10.39 -7.57 -10.98
N LYS A 161 10.85 -7.60 -12.23
CA LYS A 161 10.67 -8.77 -13.09
C LYS A 161 11.29 -10.04 -12.46
N GLU A 162 12.47 -9.94 -11.85
CA GLU A 162 13.07 -11.09 -11.15
C GLU A 162 12.23 -11.57 -9.95
N ILE A 163 11.57 -10.66 -9.24
CA ILE A 163 10.64 -10.99 -8.15
C ILE A 163 9.38 -11.67 -8.73
N ASP A 164 8.80 -11.06 -9.76
CA ASP A 164 7.61 -11.56 -10.44
C ASP A 164 7.85 -12.96 -11.01
N ASP A 165 8.94 -13.19 -11.75
CA ASP A 165 9.31 -14.49 -12.34
C ASP A 165 9.62 -15.58 -11.28
N GLY A 166 9.83 -15.19 -10.02
CA GLY A 166 10.02 -16.09 -8.89
C GLY A 166 8.73 -16.45 -8.14
N LEU A 167 7.67 -15.65 -8.33
CA LEU A 167 6.34 -15.83 -7.74
C LEU A 167 5.33 -16.39 -8.76
N CYS A 168 5.55 -16.06 -10.04
CA CYS A 168 4.72 -16.28 -11.22
C CYS A 168 5.61 -16.83 -12.36
#